data_AF-A0A924A253-F1
#
_entry.id   AF-A0A924A253-F1
#
_cell.length_a   1.000
_cell.length_b   1.000
_cell.length_c   1.000
_cell.angle_alpha   90.00
_cell.angle_beta   90.00
_cell.angle_gamma   90.00
#
_symmetry.space_group_name_H-M   'P 1'
#
loop_
_entity.id
_entity.type
_entity.pdbx_description
1 polymer ?
#
loop_
_entity_poly.entity_id
_entity_poly.type
_entity_poly.pdbx_seq_one_letter_code
_entity_poly.pdbx_strand_id
1 'polypeptide(L)'
;MPLTLSSSAKVLCFVAFAFVFQSCSATRTKTQKNLRVLVFSKTTAFRHGSIPTGKLTLMKLGATNHFAVDTTENADVFTAENLK
;
A
#
# COMPACT_ATOMS: atom_id res chain seq x y z
N MET A 1 -30.83 -50.31 22.82
CA MET A 1 -31.50 -49.04 22.47
C MET A 1 -30.43 -47.97 22.37
N PRO A 2 -30.23 -47.33 21.20
CA PRO A 2 -29.11 -46.43 20.96
C PRO A 2 -29.37 -45.07 21.60
N LEU A 3 -28.41 -44.60 22.40
CA LEU A 3 -28.40 -43.25 22.95
C LEU A 3 -28.20 -42.26 21.79
N THR A 4 -29.28 -41.62 21.36
CA THR A 4 -29.25 -40.53 20.37
C THR A 4 -28.65 -39.29 21.03
N LEU A 5 -27.33 -39.19 20.95
CA LEU A 5 -26.56 -38.01 21.33
C LEU A 5 -27.15 -36.80 20.59
N SER A 6 -27.80 -35.92 21.37
CA SER A 6 -28.52 -34.73 20.93
C SER A 6 -27.75 -33.97 19.84
N SER A 7 -28.40 -33.81 18.69
CA SER A 7 -27.92 -33.09 17.51
C SER A 7 -27.39 -31.69 17.85
N SER A 8 -27.91 -31.09 18.95
CA SER A 8 -27.53 -29.79 19.47
C SER A 8 -26.07 -29.70 19.94
N ALA A 9 -25.47 -30.79 20.44
CA ALA A 9 -24.08 -30.79 20.91
C ALA A 9 -23.06 -30.72 19.75
N LYS A 10 -23.40 -31.29 18.59
CA LYS A 10 -22.54 -31.24 17.38
C LYS A 10 -22.55 -29.85 16.76
N VAL A 11 -23.72 -29.19 16.72
CA VAL A 11 -23.88 -27.83 16.20
C VAL A 11 -23.11 -26.82 17.06
N LEU A 12 -23.17 -26.97 18.39
CA LEU A 12 -22.44 -26.08 19.31
C LEU A 12 -20.91 -26.17 19.14
N CYS A 13 -20.37 -27.38 18.94
CA CYS A 13 -18.95 -27.58 18.66
C CYS A 13 -18.53 -27.05 17.28
N PHE A 14 -19.39 -27.15 16.26
CA PHE A 14 -19.09 -26.67 14.91
C PHE A 14 -19.05 -25.14 14.83
N VAL A 15 -19.96 -24.46 15.55
CA VAL A 15 -20.00 -23.00 15.64
C VAL A 15 -18.81 -22.46 16.43
N ALA A 16 -18.41 -23.13 17.51
CA ALA A 16 -17.22 -22.77 18.28
C ALA A 16 -15.92 -22.89 17.45
N PHE A 17 -15.81 -23.93 16.61
CA PHE A 17 -14.64 -24.13 15.74
C PHE A 17 -14.56 -23.08 14.62
N ALA A 18 -15.71 -22.67 14.06
CA ALA A 18 -15.78 -21.60 13.06
C ALA A 18 -15.38 -20.22 13.65
N PHE A 19 -15.73 -19.95 14.92
CA PHE A 19 -15.40 -18.68 15.59
C PHE A 19 -13.90 -18.51 15.85
N VAL A 20 -13.19 -19.61 16.14
CA VAL A 20 -11.72 -19.61 16.31
C VAL A 20 -11.00 -19.36 14.98
N PHE A 21 -11.54 -19.89 13.87
CA PHE A 21 -11.00 -19.64 12.53
C PHE A 21 -11.18 -18.17 12.08
N GLN A 22 -12.30 -17.53 12.47
CA GLN A 22 -12.61 -16.15 12.08
C GLN A 22 -11.73 -15.11 12.80
N SER A 23 -11.21 -15.42 13.99
CA SER A 23 -10.40 -14.49 14.79
C SER A 23 -8.96 -14.32 14.28
N CYS A 24 -8.46 -15.21 13.43
CA CYS A 24 -7.11 -15.11 12.84
C CYS A 24 -7.06 -14.29 11.54
N SER A 25 -8.20 -13.79 11.06
CA SER A 25 -8.27 -12.90 9.90
C SER A 25 -8.28 -11.43 10.30
N ALA A 26 -7.71 -11.07 11.46
CA ALA A 26 -7.47 -9.69 11.86
C ALA A 26 -6.72 -8.99 10.72
N THR A 27 -7.48 -8.27 9.91
CA THR A 27 -7.04 -7.53 8.75
C THR A 27 -6.04 -6.52 9.28
N ARG A 28 -4.75 -6.78 9.03
CA ARG A 28 -3.72 -5.76 9.15
C ARG A 28 -4.10 -4.66 8.17
N THR A 29 -4.87 -3.69 8.64
CA THR A 29 -5.05 -2.39 8.00
C THR A 29 -3.67 -1.72 8.05
N LYS A 30 -2.79 -2.10 7.12
CA LYS A 30 -1.66 -1.26 6.77
C LYS A 30 -2.31 0.05 6.34
N THR A 31 -2.28 1.06 7.21
CA THR A 31 -2.49 2.44 6.83
C THR A 31 -1.45 2.71 5.74
N GLN A 32 -1.85 2.52 4.49
CA GLN A 32 -1.09 2.93 3.31
C GLN A 32 -1.07 4.46 3.42
N LYS A 33 -0.11 4.99 4.16
CA LYS A 33 0.28 6.39 4.01
C LYS A 33 0.53 6.54 2.52
N ASN A 34 -0.27 7.37 1.85
CA ASN A 34 -0.08 7.69 0.44
C ASN A 34 1.32 8.30 0.32
N LEU A 35 2.32 7.46 0.08
CA LEU A 35 3.70 7.87 -0.07
C LEU A 35 3.73 8.70 -1.36
N ARG A 36 4.33 9.88 -1.26
CA ARG A 36 4.50 10.80 -2.38
C ARG A 36 5.98 11.08 -2.54
N VAL A 37 6.48 10.96 -3.76
CA VAL A 37 7.89 11.15 -4.11
C VAL A 37 7.98 12.28 -5.12
N LEU A 38 8.69 13.35 -4.76
CA LEU A 38 8.97 14.46 -5.65
C LEU A 38 10.36 14.29 -6.27
N VAL A 39 10.42 14.11 -7.58
CA VAL A 39 11.65 13.95 -8.35
C VAL A 39 12.00 15.29 -8.99
N PHE A 40 13.05 15.93 -8.48
CA PHE A 40 13.55 17.20 -8.98
C PHE A 40 14.81 17.02 -9.83
N SER A 41 14.86 17.65 -11.00
CA SER A 41 16.07 17.72 -11.83
C SER A 41 16.34 19.14 -12.32
N LYS A 42 17.40 19.79 -11.83
CA LYS A 42 17.83 21.13 -12.25
C LYS A 42 18.80 21.05 -13.41
N THR A 43 18.47 21.67 -14.55
CA THR A 43 19.39 21.77 -15.70
C THR A 43 19.64 23.22 -16.04
N THR A 44 20.73 23.80 -15.53
CA THR A 44 21.09 25.21 -15.74
C THR A 44 21.95 25.46 -16.99
N ALA A 45 22.61 24.43 -17.53
CA ALA A 45 23.48 24.57 -18.72
C ALA A 45 23.61 23.31 -19.58
N PHE A 46 23.50 22.11 -18.98
CA PHE A 46 23.62 20.84 -19.71
C PHE A 46 22.52 19.87 -19.26
N ARG A 47 21.81 19.26 -20.21
CA ARG A 47 20.77 18.29 -19.94
C ARG A 47 21.37 16.89 -20.03
N HIS A 48 21.55 16.23 -18.89
CA HIS A 48 21.97 14.82 -18.90
C HIS A 48 20.91 13.98 -19.63
N GLY A 49 21.33 13.24 -20.66
CA GLY A 49 20.44 12.39 -21.46
C GLY A 49 19.70 11.32 -20.65
N SER A 50 20.19 10.99 -19.45
CA SER A 50 19.57 10.02 -18.55
C SER A 50 18.43 10.57 -17.69
N ILE A 51 18.21 11.89 -17.66
CA ILE A 51 17.10 12.52 -16.93
C ILE A 51 15.72 11.97 -17.37
N PRO A 52 15.36 11.91 -18.67
CA PRO A 52 14.08 11.35 -19.09
C PRO A 52 13.91 9.88 -18.67
N THR A 53 14.97 9.08 -18.79
CA THR A 53 14.96 7.67 -18.38
C THR A 53 14.77 7.50 -16.87
N GLY A 54 15.41 8.36 -16.07
CA GLY A 54 15.27 8.39 -14.62
C GLY A 54 13.84 8.70 -14.17
N LYS A 55 13.22 9.76 -14.75
CA LYS A 55 11.83 10.12 -14.46
C LYS A 55 10.86 8.98 -14.77
N LEU A 56 10.97 8.40 -15.97
CA LEU A 56 10.10 7.31 -16.40
C LEU A 56 10.25 6.07 -15.50
N THR A 57 11.48 5.75 -15.09
CA THR A 57 11.72 4.61 -14.19
C THR A 57 11.09 4.83 -12.83
N LEU A 58 11.22 6.03 -12.25
CA LEU A 58 10.63 6.36 -10.96
C LEU A 58 9.11 6.38 -11.02
N MET A 59 8.51 6.93 -12.08
CA MET A 59 7.06 6.88 -12.28
C MET A 59 6.53 5.44 -12.40
N LYS A 60 7.24 4.58 -13.14
CA LYS A 60 6.90 3.14 -13.23
C LYS A 60 7.02 2.46 -11.87
N LEU A 61 8.06 2.77 -11.09
CA LEU A 61 8.23 2.23 -9.74
C LEU A 61 7.08 2.65 -8.82
N GLY A 62 6.64 3.91 -8.91
CA GLY A 62 5.51 4.43 -8.14
C GLY A 62 4.19 3.78 -8.47
N ALA A 63 3.91 3.60 -9.76
CA ALA A 63 2.73 2.88 -10.22
C ALA A 63 2.69 1.43 -9.68
N THR A 64 3.82 0.73 -9.67
CA THR A 64 3.91 -0.64 -9.16
C THR A 64 3.81 -0.73 -7.64
N ASN A 65 4.31 0.26 -6.90
CA ASN A 65 4.40 0.22 -5.44
C ASN A 65 3.35 1.10 -4.73
N HIS A 66 2.35 1.58 -5.47
CA HIS A 66 1.24 2.39 -4.95
C HIS A 66 1.67 3.72 -4.29
N PHE A 67 2.70 4.38 -4.82
CA PHE A 67 3.11 5.72 -4.38
C PHE A 67 3.03 6.73 -5.54
N ALA A 68 2.59 7.95 -5.24
CA ALA A 68 2.50 9.00 -6.25
C ALA A 68 3.88 9.59 -6.53
N VAL A 69 4.18 9.86 -7.80
CA VAL A 69 5.46 10.41 -8.22
C VAL A 69 5.21 11.69 -8.99
N ASP A 70 5.67 12.80 -8.45
CA ASP A 70 5.64 14.09 -9.09
C ASP A 70 7.03 14.40 -9.64
N THR A 71 7.13 14.89 -10.87
CA THR A 71 8.42 15.26 -11.46
C THR A 71 8.43 16.74 -11.78
N THR A 72 9.48 17.44 -11.37
CA THR A 72 9.62 18.88 -11.59
C THR A 72 11.05 19.25 -11.95
N GLU A 73 11.20 20.27 -12.78
CA GLU A 73 12.51 20.89 -13.06
C GLU A 73 12.62 22.27 -12.39
N ASN A 74 11.53 22.75 -11.78
CA ASN A 74 11.48 24.03 -11.08
C ASN A 74 11.84 23.82 -9.60
N ALA A 75 12.79 24.61 -9.07
CA ALA A 75 13.18 24.59 -7.67
C ALA A 75 12.15 25.28 -6.75
N ASP A 76 11.32 26.15 -7.30
CA ASP A 76 10.34 26.94 -6.55
C ASP A 76 9.21 26.10 -5.95
N VAL A 77 9.08 24.84 -6.37
CA VAL A 77 8.09 23.90 -5.84
C VAL A 77 8.44 23.32 -4.47
N PHE A 78 9.69 23.47 -3.99
CA PHE A 78 10.08 23.10 -2.63
C PHE A 78 9.57 24.13 -1.61
N THR A 79 8.26 24.27 -1.50
CA THR A 79 7.60 25.10 -0.48
C THR A 79 7.17 24.24 0.71
N ALA A 80 7.06 24.84 1.89
CA ALA A 80 6.56 24.16 3.09
C ALA A 80 5.14 23.60 2.91
N GLU A 81 4.36 24.14 1.96
CA GLU A 81 3.02 23.68 1.61
C GLU A 81 3.06 22.38 0.79
N ASN A 82 4.05 22.23 -0.10
CA ASN A 82 4.21 21.05 -0.97
C ASN A 82 4.96 19.88 -0.30
N LEU A 83 5.60 20.10 0.86
CA LEU A 83 6.44 19.12 1.56
C LEU A 83 5.83 18.58 2.87
N LYS A 84 4.52 18.77 3.09
CA LYS A 84 3.81 18.34 4.31
C LYS A 84 3.44 16.85 4.34
#